data_AF-A0A401TWB6-F1
#
_entry.id   AF-A0A401TWB6-F1
#
_cell.length_a   1.000
_cell.length_b   1.000
_cell.length_c   1.000
_cell.angle_alpha   90.00
_cell.angle_beta   90.00
_cell.angle_gamma   90.00
#
_symmetry.space_group_name_H-M   'P 1'
#
loop_
_entity.id
_entity.type
_entity.pdbx_description
1 polymer ?
#
loop_
_entity_poly.entity_id
_entity_poly.type
_entity_poly.pdbx_seq_one_letter_code
_entity_poly.pdbx_strand_id
1 'polypeptide(L)' 'MPDKVLVYSRFPKAQLIRFGERYELLNAAGKRLDEAFPVAELADVSAMITAGGTPLRGDAMDMLPKLGAIVCYGTGYDG' A
#
# COMPACT_ATOMS: atom_id res chain seq x y z
N MET A 1 10.08 -5.18 -14.96
CA MET A 1 8.66 -4.85 -14.72
C MET A 1 8.64 -3.63 -13.81
N PRO A 2 7.64 -2.73 -13.93
CA PRO A 2 7.48 -1.66 -12.95
C PRO A 2 7.33 -2.27 -11.56
N ASP A 3 7.85 -1.59 -10.53
CA ASP A 3 7.70 -2.04 -9.14
C ASP A 3 6.22 -2.08 -8.75
N LYS A 4 5.82 -3.12 -8.02
CA LYS A 4 4.45 -3.28 -7.51
C LYS A 4 4.31 -2.54 -6.18
N VAL A 5 3.42 -1.55 -6.16
CA VAL A 5 3.21 -0.63 -5.04
C VAL A 5 1.78 -0.79 -4.51
N LEU A 6 1.68 -0.98 -3.19
CA LEU A 6 0.41 -1.03 -2.48
C LEU A 6 0.01 0.36 -1.99
N VAL A 7 -1.15 0.86 -2.40
CA VAL A 7 -1.81 2.02 -1.79
C VAL A 7 -2.77 1.52 -0.72
N TYR A 8 -2.34 1.60 0.54
CA TYR A 8 -3.09 1.08 1.69
C TYR A 8 -4.25 2.00 2.07
N SER A 9 -3.97 3.30 2.21
CA SER A 9 -4.96 4.31 2.60
C SER A 9 -5.79 4.80 1.41
N ARG A 10 -6.84 5.59 1.67
CA ARG A 10 -7.63 6.22 0.60
C ARG A 10 -6.89 7.42 0.02
N PHE A 11 -6.74 7.44 -1.30
CA PHE A 11 -6.15 8.54 -2.05
C PHE A 11 -7.12 9.07 -3.12
N PRO A 12 -7.11 10.38 -3.43
CA PRO A 12 -7.82 10.94 -4.57
C PRO A 12 -7.41 10.26 -5.89
N LYS A 13 -8.39 10.06 -6.79
CA LYS A 13 -8.18 9.43 -8.11
C LYS A 13 -7.02 10.06 -8.90
N ALA A 14 -6.88 11.38 -8.87
CA ALA A 14 -5.81 12.09 -9.58
C ALA A 14 -4.40 11.70 -9.10
N GLN A 15 -4.23 11.42 -7.80
CA GLN A 15 -2.95 10.95 -7.26
C GLN A 15 -2.69 9.49 -7.67
N LEU A 16 -3.71 8.63 -7.63
CA LEU A 16 -3.60 7.24 -8.08
C LEU A 16 -3.17 7.16 -9.56
N ILE A 17 -3.72 8.02 -10.42
CA ILE A 17 -3.32 8.09 -11.84
C ILE A 17 -1.82 8.40 -11.96
N ARG A 18 -1.33 9.42 -11.24
CA ARG A 18 0.09 9.80 -11.28
C ARG A 18 1.02 8.70 -10.76
N PHE A 19 0.62 7.96 -9.74
CA PHE A 19 1.41 6.82 -9.26
C PHE A 19 1.41 5.68 -10.30
N GLY A 20 0.27 5.43 -10.96
CA GLY A 20 0.10 4.38 -11.97
C GLY A 20 0.83 4.64 -13.29
N GLU A 21 1.27 5.88 -13.52
CA GLU A 21 2.18 6.21 -14.64
C GLU A 21 3.59 5.62 -14.44
N ARG A 22 3.96 5.22 -13.21
CA ARG A 22 5.31 4.75 -12.87
C ARG A 22 5.35 3.35 -12.25
N TYR A 23 4.27 2.95 -11.58
CA TYR A 23 4.21 1.73 -10.77
C TYR A 23 2.98 0.91 -11.10
N GLU A 24 3.08 -0.40 -10.89
CA GLU A 24 1.90 -1.27 -10.86
C GLU A 24 1.20 -1.09 -9.51
N LEU A 25 -0.05 -0.61 -9.50
CA LEU A 25 -0.73 -0.27 -8.26
C LEU A 25 -1.73 -1.34 -7.81
N LEU A 26 -1.57 -1.76 -6.56
CA LEU A 26 -2.65 -2.40 -5.80
C LEU A 26 -3.30 -1.35 -4.90
N ASN A 27 -4.60 -1.09 -5.06
CA ASN A 27 -5.29 -0.08 -4.27
C ASN A 27 -6.26 -0.71 -3.26
N ALA A 28 -5.84 -0.83 -2.00
CA ALA A 28 -6.68 -1.36 -0.92
C ALA A 28 -7.75 -0.36 -0.45
N ALA A 29 -7.51 0.95 -0.64
CA ALA A 29 -8.43 2.03 -0.28
C ALA A 29 -8.98 1.94 1.17
N GLY A 30 -8.13 1.51 2.10
CA GLY A 30 -8.41 1.37 3.53
C GLY A 30 -9.06 0.04 3.94
N LYS A 31 -9.21 -0.91 3.03
CA LYS A 31 -9.65 -2.28 3.35
C LYS A 31 -8.50 -3.09 3.96
N ARG A 32 -8.85 -4.15 4.69
CA ARG A 32 -7.86 -5.15 5.08
C ARG A 32 -7.27 -5.81 3.84
N LEU A 33 -5.98 -6.14 3.88
CA LEU A 33 -5.28 -6.67 2.70
C LEU A 33 -5.77 -8.06 2.30
N ASP A 34 -6.11 -8.90 3.28
CA ASP A 34 -6.67 -10.24 3.09
C ASP A 34 -8.09 -10.23 2.49
N GLU A 35 -8.83 -9.13 2.67
CA GLU A 35 -10.13 -8.92 2.01
C GLU A 35 -9.98 -8.34 0.60
N ALA A 36 -8.92 -7.56 0.35
CA ALA A 36 -8.75 -6.82 -0.89
C ALA A 36 -8.00 -7.62 -1.97
N PHE A 37 -7.04 -8.46 -1.56
CA PHE A 37 -6.14 -9.15 -2.47
C PHE A 37 -5.82 -10.58 -2.00
N PRO A 38 -5.59 -11.53 -2.93
CA PRO A 38 -4.98 -12.81 -2.59
C PRO A 38 -3.54 -12.62 -2.08
N VAL A 39 -3.12 -13.46 -1.13
CA VAL A 39 -1.75 -13.42 -0.56
C VAL A 39 -0.66 -13.49 -1.62
N ALA A 40 -0.87 -14.28 -2.68
CA ALA A 40 0.09 -14.40 -3.78
C ALA A 40 0.33 -13.07 -4.51
N GLU A 41 -0.68 -12.20 -4.59
CA GLU A 41 -0.57 -10.90 -5.25
C GLU A 41 0.22 -9.90 -4.40
N LEU A 42 0.09 -10.02 -3.06
CA LEU A 42 0.80 -9.22 -2.06
C LEU A 42 2.29 -9.59 -1.94
N ALA A 43 2.66 -10.83 -2.26
CA ALA A 43 4.03 -11.34 -2.12
C ALA A 43 5.09 -10.60 -2.94
N ASP A 44 4.66 -9.88 -3.99
CA ASP A 44 5.54 -9.11 -4.88
C ASP A 44 5.54 -7.60 -4.62
N VAL A 45 4.80 -7.13 -3.61
CA VAL A 45 4.77 -5.70 -3.24
C VAL A 45 6.13 -5.29 -2.65
N SER A 46 6.78 -4.30 -3.29
CA SER A 46 8.09 -3.79 -2.87
C SER A 46 7.99 -2.51 -2.03
N ALA A 47 6.92 -1.74 -2.19
CA ALA A 47 6.66 -0.54 -1.41
C ALA A 47 5.17 -0.34 -1.11
N MET A 48 4.90 0.39 -0.03
CA MET A 48 3.54 0.75 0.38
C MET A 48 3.42 2.26 0.58
N ILE A 49 2.33 2.82 0.06
CA ILE A 49 1.90 4.20 0.30
C ILE A 49 0.74 4.16 1.30
N THR A 50 0.88 4.90 2.39
CA THR A 50 -0.14 5.05 3.42
C THR A 50 -0.37 6.54 3.73
N ALA A 51 -1.34 6.85 4.58
CA ALA A 51 -1.59 8.18 5.12
C ALA A 51 -1.83 8.07 6.63
N GLY A 52 -1.50 9.13 7.37
CA GLY A 52 -1.66 9.16 8.82
C GLY A 52 -3.11 8.88 9.25
N GLY A 53 -3.26 8.23 10.40
CA GLY A 53 -4.56 7.90 11.00
C GLY A 53 -5.21 6.60 10.52
N THR A 54 -4.63 5.89 9.55
CA THR A 54 -5.06 4.52 9.19
C THR A 54 -4.19 3.51 9.92
N PRO A 55 -4.76 2.63 10.77
CA PRO A 55 -3.94 1.66 11.48
C PRO A 55 -3.24 0.68 10.56
N LEU A 56 -1.91 0.59 10.70
CA LEU A 56 -1.08 -0.40 10.03
C LEU A 56 -0.48 -1.34 11.07
N ARG A 57 -1.09 -2.52 11.21
CA ARG A 57 -0.75 -3.50 12.24
C ARG A 57 0.22 -4.57 11.71
N GLY A 58 0.81 -5.34 12.63
CA GLY A 58 1.78 -6.38 12.30
C GLY A 58 1.25 -7.47 11.38
N ASP A 59 -0.04 -7.81 11.48
CA ASP A 59 -0.71 -8.75 10.58
C ASP A 59 -0.67 -8.31 9.12
N ALA A 60 -0.80 -7.01 8.84
CA ALA A 60 -0.62 -6.46 7.49
C ALA A 60 0.83 -6.60 6.99
N MET A 61 1.82 -6.46 7.88
CA MET A 61 3.24 -6.59 7.54
C MET A 61 3.63 -8.03 7.22
N ASP A 62 3.07 -9.00 7.94
CA ASP A 62 3.33 -10.44 7.73
C ASP A 62 2.90 -10.91 6.33
N MET A 63 1.95 -10.21 5.70
CA MET A 63 1.48 -10.49 4.33
C MET A 63 2.37 -9.91 3.22
N LEU A 64 3.39 -9.10 3.56
CA LEU A 64 4.18 -8.33 2.61
C LEU A 64 5.69 -8.68 2.72
N PRO A 65 6.09 -9.92 2.38
CA PRO A 65 7.43 -10.43 2.65
C PRO A 65 8.57 -9.73 1.89
N LYS A 66 8.26 -8.98 0.82
CA LYS A 66 9.24 -8.23 0.02
C LYS A 66 9.20 -6.71 0.27
N LEU A 67 8.40 -6.27 1.25
CA LEU A 67 8.24 -4.84 1.51
C LEU A 67 9.58 -4.23 1.96
N GLY A 68 10.10 -3.30 1.16
CA GLY A 68 11.34 -2.57 1.44
C GLY A 68 11.11 -1.13 1.92
N ALA A 69 9.92 -0.56 1.68
CA ALA A 69 9.63 0.83 2.02
C ALA A 69 8.16 1.06 2.38
N ILE A 70 7.95 1.91 3.39
CA ILE A 70 6.65 2.49 3.74
C ILE A 70 6.75 4.01 3.58
N VAL A 71 5.93 4.57 2.71
CA VAL A 71 5.84 6.01 2.44
C VAL A 71 4.56 6.53 3.05
N CYS A 72 4.66 7.22 4.19
CA CYS A 72 3.53 7.85 4.85
C CYS A 72 3.28 9.25 4.27
N TYR A 73 2.11 9.45 3.67
CA TYR A 73 1.61 10.76 3.27
C TYR A 73 0.96 11.46 4.47
N GLY A 74 1.80 11.95 5.37
CA GLY A 74 1.39 12.68 6.56
C GLY A 74 2.61 13.14 7.36
N THR A 75 2.42 14.14 8.22
CA THR A 75 3.48 14.58 9.14
C THR A 75 3.66 13.59 10.30
N GLY A 76 2.58 12.93 10.74
CA GLY A 76 2.57 11.92 11.80
C GLY A 76 2.39 10.50 11.26
N TYR A 77 2.79 9.51 12.05
CA TYR A 77 2.74 8.08 11.74
C TYR A 77 2.11 7.25 12.87
N ASP A 78 1.33 7.88 13.75
CA ASP A 78 0.78 7.28 14.97
C ASP A 78 -0.32 6.21 14.74
N GLY A 79 -0.56 5.84 13.48
CA GLY A 79 -1.57 4.87 13.06
C GLY A 79 -1.11 3.43 13.19
#